data_AF-A0A6A6LKT0-F1
#
_entry.id   AF-A0A6A6LKT0-F1
#
_cell.length_a   1.000
_cell.length_b   1.000
_cell.length_c   1.000
_cell.angle_alpha   90.00
_cell.angle_beta   90.00
_cell.angle_gamma   90.00
#
_symmetry.space_group_name_H-M   'P 1'
#
loop_
_entity.id
_entity.type
_entity.pdbx_description
1 polymer ?
#
loop_
_entity_poly.entity_id
_entity_poly.type
_entity_poly.pdbx_seq_one_letter_code
_entity_poly.pdbx_strand_id
1 'polypeptide(L)'
;MVTPAELAERFSDIRFVRLPAIKNLLVGDTFSGCWATVGVLTEKGNPRTSSVGKSYCIWKIGCLDENTISLFLFGDAYQQYCKEQAGTVFALFNCTVRKDNAGTGFLEYLFSKSNAKDGHFH
;
A
#
# COMPACT_ATOMS: atom_id res chain seq x y z
N MET A 1 -17.44 -8.84 5.85
CA MET A 1 -17.32 -8.90 4.38
C MET A 1 -17.78 -7.55 3.85
N VAL A 2 -17.04 -6.92 2.93
CA VAL A 2 -17.54 -5.74 2.22
C VAL A 2 -18.40 -6.25 1.08
N THR A 3 -19.64 -5.79 0.97
CA THR A 3 -20.56 -6.21 -0.09
C THR A 3 -20.09 -5.68 -1.44
N PRO A 4 -20.42 -6.34 -2.57
CA PRO A 4 -20.10 -5.82 -3.91
C PRO A 4 -20.66 -4.41 -4.15
N ALA A 5 -21.77 -4.05 -3.51
CA ALA A 5 -22.36 -2.71 -3.57
C ALA A 5 -21.55 -1.68 -2.78
N GLU A 6 -21.18 -1.98 -1.53
CA GLU A 6 -20.26 -1.11 -0.76
C GLU A 6 -18.89 -1.03 -1.41
N LEU A 7 -18.44 -2.10 -2.08
CA LEU A 7 -17.22 -2.14 -2.83
C LEU A 7 -17.36 -1.23 -4.06
N ALA A 8 -18.42 -1.37 -4.86
CA ALA A 8 -18.70 -0.52 -6.02
C ALA A 8 -18.87 0.96 -5.64
N GLU A 9 -19.50 1.27 -4.51
CA GLU A 9 -19.67 2.63 -3.97
C GLU A 9 -18.34 3.20 -3.44
N ARG A 10 -17.48 2.36 -2.85
CA ARG A 10 -16.10 2.74 -2.51
C ARG A 10 -15.24 2.93 -3.74
N PHE A 11 -15.47 2.16 -4.80
CA PHE A 11 -14.75 2.27 -6.08
C PHE A 11 -15.27 3.41 -6.96
N SER A 12 -16.53 3.83 -6.82
CA SER A 12 -17.16 4.85 -7.68
C SER A 12 -16.55 6.24 -7.48
N ASP A 13 -16.04 6.54 -6.29
CA ASP A 13 -15.41 7.83 -5.95
C ASP A 13 -13.88 7.72 -5.80
N ILE A 14 -13.24 6.73 -6.42
CA ILE A 14 -11.78 6.61 -6.31
C ILE A 14 -11.10 7.81 -6.96
N ARG A 15 -10.43 8.58 -6.09
CA ARG A 15 -9.56 9.67 -6.53
C ARG A 15 -8.21 9.11 -6.94
N PHE A 16 -7.83 9.34 -8.20
CA PHE A 16 -6.45 9.09 -8.60
C PHE A 16 -5.52 10.16 -8.04
N VAL A 17 -4.50 9.73 -7.33
CA VAL A 17 -3.49 10.58 -6.68
C VAL A 17 -2.14 10.29 -7.30
N ARG A 18 -1.45 11.34 -7.74
CA ARG A 18 -0.07 11.20 -8.25
C ARG A 18 0.91 10.95 -7.11
N LEU A 19 1.91 10.11 -7.34
CA LEU A 19 3.01 9.82 -6.41
C LEU A 19 3.67 11.07 -5.77
N PRO A 20 3.99 12.15 -6.51
CA PRO A 20 4.52 13.38 -5.90
C PRO A 20 3.54 14.06 -4.94
N ALA A 21 2.24 13.99 -5.23
CA ALA A 21 1.21 14.55 -4.35
C ALA A 21 1.15 13.77 -3.02
N ILE A 22 1.37 12.44 -3.05
CA ILE A 22 1.48 11.61 -1.84
C ILE A 22 2.67 12.05 -0.98
N LYS A 23 3.82 12.37 -1.59
CA LYS A 23 4.98 12.91 -0.87
C LYS A 23 4.68 14.27 -0.22
N ASN A 24 3.93 15.11 -0.90
CA ASN A 24 3.61 16.46 -0.42
C ASN A 24 2.48 16.46 0.64
N LEU A 25 1.55 15.50 0.60
CA LEU A 25 0.45 15.39 1.57
C LEU A 25 0.91 14.98 2.99
N LEU A 26 2.17 14.58 3.17
CA LEU A 26 2.76 14.14 4.45
C LEU A 26 2.82 15.24 5.53
N VAL A 27 2.23 16.40 5.28
CA VAL A 27 2.11 17.52 6.20
C VAL A 27 0.65 17.58 6.71
N GLY A 28 0.28 16.63 7.55
CA GLY A 28 -0.94 16.71 8.37
C GLY A 28 -2.27 16.30 7.70
N ASP A 29 -2.31 16.11 6.38
CA ASP A 29 -3.53 15.72 5.68
C ASP A 29 -3.55 14.20 5.43
N THR A 30 -4.57 13.52 5.95
CA THR A 30 -4.91 12.16 5.51
C THR A 30 -5.87 12.25 4.34
N PHE A 31 -5.68 11.41 3.31
CA PHE A 31 -6.69 11.28 2.25
C PHE A 31 -7.99 10.74 2.88
N SER A 32 -9.02 11.58 2.96
CA SER A 32 -10.38 11.14 3.29
C SER A 32 -11.04 10.57 2.03
N GLY A 33 -11.71 9.42 2.16
CA GLY A 33 -12.33 8.71 1.04
C GLY A 33 -11.41 7.71 0.34
N CYS A 34 -11.90 7.10 -0.74
CA CYS A 34 -11.16 6.09 -1.49
C CYS A 34 -10.21 6.74 -2.50
N TRP A 35 -8.95 6.32 -2.51
CA TRP A 35 -7.94 6.85 -3.41
C TRP A 35 -7.04 5.74 -3.96
N ALA A 36 -6.47 6.00 -5.13
CA ALA A 36 -5.55 5.08 -5.77
C ALA A 36 -4.36 5.83 -6.38
N THR A 37 -3.22 5.17 -6.48
CA THR A 37 -2.07 5.64 -7.24
C THR A 37 -1.50 4.51 -8.07
N VAL A 38 -0.77 4.84 -9.12
CA VAL A 38 -0.07 3.87 -9.95
C VAL A 38 1.41 4.21 -9.95
N GLY A 39 2.25 3.21 -9.76
CA GLY A 39 3.69 3.36 -9.81
C GLY A 39 4.39 2.09 -10.26
N VAL A 40 5.64 2.23 -10.67
CA VAL A 40 6.48 1.14 -11.15
C VAL A 40 7.39 0.69 -10.03
N LEU A 41 7.48 -0.62 -9.80
CA LEU A 41 8.51 -1.18 -8.92
C LEU A 41 9.88 -0.91 -9.53
N THR A 42 10.65 0.01 -8.94
CA THR A 42 11.98 0.36 -9.44
C THR A 42 13.06 -0.45 -8.74
N GLU A 43 12.94 -0.63 -7.42
CA GLU A 43 13.91 -1.38 -6.63
C GLU A 43 13.20 -2.28 -5.61
N LYS A 44 13.75 -3.47 -5.42
CA LYS A 44 13.29 -4.43 -4.43
C LYS A 44 14.33 -4.56 -3.32
N GLY A 45 13.92 -4.25 -2.09
CA GLY A 45 14.73 -4.49 -0.90
C GLY A 45 14.78 -5.98 -0.54
N ASN A 46 15.88 -6.37 0.11
CA ASN A 46 16.03 -7.70 0.69
C ASN A 46 14.95 -7.97 1.75
N PRO A 47 14.50 -9.23 1.92
CA PRO A 47 13.65 -9.62 3.03
C PRO A 47 14.26 -9.20 4.37
N ARG A 48 13.43 -8.64 5.25
CA ARG A 48 13.78 -8.19 6.59
C ARG A 48 12.84 -8.84 7.60
N THR A 49 13.24 -8.86 8.87
CA THR A 49 12.42 -9.37 9.97
C THR A 49 11.93 -8.19 10.80
N SER A 50 10.62 -8.12 11.02
CA SER A 50 9.98 -7.11 11.88
C SER A 50 10.27 -7.39 13.36
N SER A 51 10.02 -6.42 14.24
CA SER A 51 10.15 -6.57 15.69
C SER A 51 9.28 -7.69 16.29
N VAL A 52 8.23 -8.11 15.57
CA VAL A 52 7.34 -9.21 15.94
C VAL A 52 7.71 -10.55 15.28
N GLY A 53 8.91 -10.67 14.71
CA GLY A 53 9.42 -11.90 14.12
C GLY A 53 8.86 -12.27 12.74
N LYS A 54 8.03 -11.41 12.13
CA LYS A 54 7.46 -11.64 10.79
C LYS A 54 8.33 -11.06 9.69
N SER A 55 8.50 -11.80 8.60
CA SER A 55 9.20 -11.30 7.40
C SER A 55 8.42 -10.17 6.71
N TYR A 56 9.14 -9.20 6.18
CA TYR A 56 8.62 -8.11 5.37
C TYR A 56 9.66 -7.70 4.32
N CYS A 57 9.25 -6.93 3.31
CA CYS A 57 10.20 -6.31 2.40
C CYS A 57 9.80 -4.86 2.11
N ILE A 58 10.76 -4.09 1.63
CA ILE A 58 10.56 -2.69 1.26
C ILE A 58 10.85 -2.57 -0.22
N TRP A 59 9.92 -2.00 -0.96
CA TRP A 59 10.07 -1.66 -2.36
C TRP A 59 10.28 -0.17 -2.54
N LYS A 60 10.96 0.22 -3.61
CA LYS A 60 10.85 1.57 -4.15
C LYS A 60 9.88 1.55 -5.30
N ILE A 61 8.87 2.41 -5.22
CA ILE A 61 7.88 2.63 -6.26
C ILE A 61 8.15 3.99 -6.87
N GLY A 62 8.43 4.05 -8.17
CA GLY A 62 8.69 5.28 -8.91
C GLY A 62 7.55 5.68 -9.83
N CYS A 63 7.54 6.95 -10.20
CA CYS A 63 6.79 7.48 -11.34
C CYS A 63 7.73 8.12 -12.38
N LEU A 64 7.18 8.54 -13.51
CA LEU A 64 7.90 9.13 -14.65
C LEU A 64 8.69 10.42 -14.32
N ASP A 65 8.55 10.99 -13.12
CA ASP A 65 9.20 12.24 -12.70
C ASP A 65 10.34 12.02 -11.69
N GLU A 66 11.04 10.88 -11.78
CA GLU A 66 12.21 10.48 -10.97
C GLU A 66 11.94 10.35 -9.45
N ASN A 67 10.74 10.71 -8.98
CA ASN A 67 10.35 10.54 -7.60
C ASN A 67 10.02 9.09 -7.28
N THR A 68 10.70 8.55 -6.28
CA THR A 68 10.33 7.26 -5.68
C THR A 68 9.78 7.41 -4.27
N ILE A 69 8.83 6.56 -3.90
CA ILE A 69 8.37 6.36 -2.52
C ILE A 69 8.78 4.95 -2.06
N SER A 70 8.91 4.77 -0.76
CA SER A 70 9.12 3.44 -0.18
C SER A 70 7.76 2.78 0.08
N LEU A 71 7.56 1.55 -0.38
CA LEU A 71 6.38 0.74 -0.11
C LEU A 71 6.77 -0.42 0.81
N PHE A 72 6.18 -0.48 2.00
CA PHE A 72 6.41 -1.55 2.96
C PHE A 72 5.34 -2.63 2.80
N LEU A 73 5.78 -3.87 2.55
CA LEU A 73 4.90 -5.03 2.41
C LEU A 73 5.09 -5.96 3.60
N PHE A 74 4.03 -6.13 4.38
CA PHE A 74 3.98 -7.00 5.55
C PHE A 74 2.97 -8.14 5.35
N GLY A 75 3.14 -9.24 6.09
CA GLY A 75 2.15 -10.31 6.19
C GLY A 75 1.76 -10.91 4.84
N ASP A 76 0.45 -10.96 4.56
CA ASP A 76 -0.08 -11.53 3.31
C ASP A 76 0.43 -10.79 2.07
N ALA A 77 0.59 -9.46 2.14
CA ALA A 77 1.11 -8.68 1.04
C ALA A 77 2.57 -9.03 0.73
N TYR A 78 3.38 -9.28 1.78
CA TYR A 78 4.72 -9.83 1.59
C TYR A 78 4.65 -11.21 0.92
N GLN A 79 3.85 -12.14 1.45
CA GLN A 79 3.76 -13.50 0.91
C GLN A 79 3.35 -13.53 -0.57
N GLN A 80 2.40 -12.69 -0.96
CA GLN A 80 1.85 -12.66 -2.30
C GLN A 80 2.76 -11.94 -3.29
N TYR A 81 3.30 -10.79 -2.91
CA TYR A 81 3.94 -9.89 -3.87
C TYR A 81 5.46 -9.87 -3.76
N CYS A 82 6.10 -10.40 -2.71
CA CYS A 82 7.56 -10.27 -2.52
C CYS A 82 8.42 -10.86 -3.65
N LYS A 83 7.87 -11.62 -4.60
CA LYS A 83 8.61 -12.22 -5.73
C LYS A 83 8.54 -11.41 -7.02
N GLU A 84 7.76 -10.33 -7.04
CA GLU A 84 7.61 -9.47 -8.21
C GLU A 84 8.92 -8.81 -8.64
N GLN A 85 9.02 -8.50 -9.94
CA GLN A 85 10.24 -8.02 -10.58
C GLN A 85 10.22 -6.49 -10.76
N ALA A 86 11.40 -5.88 -10.76
CA ALA A 86 11.54 -4.48 -11.14
C ALA A 86 11.02 -4.25 -12.57
N GLY A 87 10.40 -3.10 -12.81
CA GLY A 87 9.67 -2.78 -14.04
C GLY A 87 8.18 -3.13 -14.00
N THR A 88 7.72 -3.87 -12.99
CA THR A 88 6.30 -4.21 -12.83
C THR A 88 5.49 -2.98 -12.42
N VAL A 89 4.36 -2.75 -13.09
CA VAL A 89 3.43 -1.65 -12.80
C VAL A 89 2.44 -2.13 -11.73
N PHE A 90 2.28 -1.34 -10.66
CA PHE A 90 1.33 -1.60 -9.58
C PHE A 90 0.32 -0.46 -9.47
N ALA A 91 -0.94 -0.84 -9.28
CA ALA A 91 -1.98 0.04 -8.76
C ALA A 91 -2.11 -0.18 -7.24
N LEU A 92 -1.94 0.88 -6.47
CA LEU A 92 -2.01 0.91 -5.03
C LEU A 92 -3.30 1.62 -4.60
N PHE A 93 -4.07 1.00 -3.73
CA PHE A 93 -5.38 1.51 -3.29
C PHE A 93 -5.38 1.70 -1.78
N ASN A 94 -5.84 2.86 -1.31
CA ASN A 94 -6.06 3.15 0.11
C ASN A 94 -4.88 2.76 1.03
N CYS A 95 -3.64 2.91 0.57
CA CYS A 95 -2.47 2.60 1.36
C CYS A 95 -2.38 3.53 2.58
N THR A 96 -1.81 3.06 3.69
CA THR A 96 -1.51 3.95 4.81
C THR A 96 -0.27 4.77 4.46
N VAL A 97 -0.39 6.09 4.39
CA VAL A 97 0.74 6.98 4.12
C VAL A 97 1.38 7.38 5.46
N ARG A 98 2.70 7.15 5.61
CA ARG A 98 3.46 7.56 6.80
C ARG A 98 4.72 8.33 6.39
N LYS A 99 5.16 9.25 7.26
CA LYS A 99 6.39 10.03 7.08
C LYS A 99 7.48 9.44 7.97
N ASP A 100 8.68 9.26 7.41
CA ASP A 100 9.86 8.98 8.21
C ASP A 100 10.51 10.30 8.68
N ASN A 101 11.30 10.26 9.77
CA ASN A 101 12.02 11.41 10.31
C ASN A 101 12.95 12.09 9.28
N ALA A 102 13.35 11.37 8.23
CA ALA A 102 14.14 11.89 7.11
C ALA A 102 13.33 12.65 6.04
N GLY A 103 12.01 12.81 6.20
CA GLY A 103 11.17 13.51 5.22
C GLY A 103 10.71 12.65 4.04
N THR A 104 11.20 11.42 3.92
CA THR A 104 10.75 10.44 2.92
C THR A 104 9.37 9.89 3.27
N GLY A 105 8.40 10.09 2.39
CA GLY A 105 7.11 9.41 2.47
C GLY A 105 7.22 7.94 2.17
N PHE A 106 6.53 7.13 2.96
CA PHE A 106 6.34 5.73 2.65
C PHE A 106 4.87 5.35 2.70
N LEU A 107 4.52 4.42 1.82
CA LEU A 107 3.24 3.74 1.85
C LEU A 107 3.41 2.43 2.59
N GLU A 108 2.49 2.16 3.49
CA GLU A 108 2.31 0.86 4.10
C GLU A 108 1.08 0.23 3.48
N TYR A 109 1.28 -0.90 2.80
CA TYR A 109 0.17 -1.69 2.29
C TYR A 109 -0.35 -2.56 3.43
N LEU A 110 -1.42 -2.10 4.09
CA LEU A 110 -2.08 -2.87 5.14
C LEU A 110 -3.21 -3.70 4.51
N PHE A 111 -2.98 -4.99 4.34
CA PHE A 111 -4.08 -5.92 4.10
C PHE A 111 -4.68 -6.32 5.46
N SER A 112 -5.86 -5.77 5.80
CA SER A 112 -6.65 -6.28 6.92
C SER A 112 -7.50 -7.46 6.42
N LYS A 113 -7.11 -8.69 6.75
CA LYS A 113 -8.07 -9.81 6.70
C LYS A 113 -9.13 -9.57 7.77
N SER A 114 -10.37 -9.34 7.35
CA SER A 114 -11.52 -9.56 8.23
C SER A 114 -11.58 -11.05 8.56
N ASN A 115 -11.24 -11.42 9.79
CA ASN A 115 -11.49 -12.76 10.32
C ASN A 115 -13.01 -12.95 10.43
N ALA A 116 -13.61 -13.69 9.52
CA ALA A 116 -14.89 -14.34 9.77
C ALA A 116 -14.57 -15.74 10.31
N LYS A 117 -14.59 -15.88 11.64
CA LYS A 117 -14.62 -17.19 12.30
C LYS A 117 -16.00 -17.44 12.88
N ASP A 118 -16.56 -18.57 12.46
CA ASP A 118 -17.48 -19.44 13.18
C ASP A 118 -18.90 -18.93 13.47
N GLY A 119 -19.73 -18.93 12.42
CA GLY A 119 -21.17 -19.16 12.55
C GLY A 119 -21.45 -20.66 12.56
N HIS A 120 -21.30 -21.29 13.72
CA HIS A 120 -21.89 -22.61 13.97
C HIS A 120 -23.42 -22.42 14.05
N PHE A 121 -24.15 -22.92 13.05
CA PHE A 121 -25.58 -23.10 13.13
C PHE A 121 -25.85 -24.56 13.55
N HIS A 122 -26.46 -24.74 14.72
CA HIS A 122 -27.44 -25.80 14.99
C HIS A 122 -28.79 -25.12 15.13
#